data_AF-A0A2R6KES1-F1
#
_entry.id   AF-A0A2R6KES1-F1
#
_cell.length_a   1.000
_cell.length_b   1.000
_cell.length_c   1.000
_cell.angle_alpha   90.00
_cell.angle_beta   90.00
_cell.angle_gamma   90.00
#
_symmetry.space_group_name_H-M   'P 1'
#
loop_
_entity.id
_entity.type
_entity.pdbx_description
1 polymer ?
#
loop_
_entity_poly.entity_id
_entity_poly.type
_entity_poly.pdbx_seq_one_letter_code
_entity_poly.pdbx_strand_id
1 'polypeptide(L)'
;MSGPPSARILVPVGESITLRNTVAYAVREAATRAEAEGAATVHFAYPVTGRVADQAGLEEPRALLERVEVWARDDLGDEADASNVAFETAVRAADEYLFSPADYARTLNEYAEEQGLDRVIIDPEYTPAGSAPMVQPLEYELERSGLTVEEAPVERPTRRARLVRGGGLAKFASVFGASYLFYLAIGGFAGTFDFVTGAFSAAVTAALLSQISLSDAPDTRTPVRLLRFLVYAPFLLWEIAKANVTMAYVVLHPSLPIDPKIERFEAAVWGDLPVMTLANSITLTPGTLTVDVIDREFHVHSLTRSSREDLLAGALERAVRFVYYGRDAMAIASPEERRAEVDDE
;
A
#
# COMPACT_ATOMS: atom_id res chain seq x y z
N MET A 1 10.73 -38.68 6.25
CA MET A 1 11.39 -39.25 5.05
C MET A 1 10.82 -38.46 3.88
N SER A 2 11.45 -37.34 3.55
CA SER A 2 10.99 -36.47 2.47
C SER A 2 11.27 -37.18 1.15
N GLY A 3 10.23 -37.40 0.34
CA GLY A 3 10.37 -37.98 -0.99
C GLY A 3 11.22 -37.09 -1.89
N PRO A 4 11.65 -37.57 -3.08
CA PRO A 4 12.24 -36.70 -4.08
C PRO A 4 11.30 -35.51 -4.32
N PRO A 5 11.81 -34.27 -4.43
CA PRO A 5 10.96 -33.10 -4.65
C PRO A 5 10.22 -33.27 -5.98
N SER A 6 8.93 -32.96 -6.06
CA SER A 6 8.16 -33.19 -7.29
C SER A 6 8.43 -32.19 -8.41
N ALA A 7 8.02 -32.55 -9.62
CA ALA A 7 7.98 -31.66 -10.78
C ALA A 7 6.75 -30.73 -10.83
N ARG A 8 5.96 -30.64 -9.74
CA ARG A 8 4.70 -29.86 -9.68
C ARG A 8 4.85 -28.73 -8.66
N ILE A 9 5.07 -27.51 -9.15
CA ILE A 9 5.51 -26.37 -8.36
C ILE A 9 4.39 -25.33 -8.27
N LEU A 10 4.12 -24.84 -7.05
CA LEU A 10 3.32 -23.65 -6.80
C LEU A 10 4.24 -22.46 -6.52
N VAL A 11 4.00 -21.32 -7.18
CA VAL A 11 4.67 -20.05 -6.92
C VAL A 11 3.61 -19.02 -6.55
N PRO A 12 3.50 -18.62 -5.27
CA PRO A 12 2.69 -17.48 -4.88
C PRO A 12 3.24 -16.21 -5.53
N VAL A 13 2.37 -15.48 -6.24
CA VAL A 13 2.73 -14.26 -6.96
C VAL A 13 2.17 -13.06 -6.22
N GLY A 14 3.03 -12.08 -5.99
CA GLY A 14 2.69 -10.76 -5.47
C GLY A 14 3.68 -9.73 -6.01
N GLU A 15 3.37 -8.45 -5.87
CA GLU A 15 4.31 -7.41 -6.29
C GLU A 15 5.56 -7.43 -5.41
N SER A 16 6.71 -7.65 -6.03
CA SER A 16 8.00 -7.61 -5.35
C SER A 16 9.12 -7.20 -6.31
N ILE A 17 10.24 -6.77 -5.74
CA ILE A 17 11.45 -6.44 -6.50
C ILE A 17 12.21 -7.67 -7.00
N THR A 18 11.96 -8.85 -6.41
CA THR A 18 12.66 -10.11 -6.67
C THR A 18 11.82 -11.08 -7.52
N LEU A 19 10.55 -10.75 -7.78
CA LEU A 19 9.59 -11.61 -8.48
C LEU A 19 10.14 -12.14 -9.80
N ARG A 20 10.72 -11.29 -10.66
CA ARG A 20 11.28 -11.71 -11.96
C ARG A 20 12.36 -12.79 -11.81
N ASN A 21 13.21 -12.67 -10.78
CA ASN A 21 14.28 -13.62 -10.52
C ASN A 21 13.72 -14.92 -9.92
N THR A 22 12.68 -14.81 -9.09
CA THR A 22 11.98 -15.98 -8.52
C THR A 22 11.28 -16.78 -9.61
N VAL A 23 10.62 -16.11 -10.56
CA VAL A 23 10.03 -16.75 -11.76
C VAL A 23 11.11 -17.48 -12.55
N ALA A 24 12.25 -16.82 -12.84
CA ALA A 24 13.34 -17.45 -13.57
C ALA A 24 13.93 -18.66 -12.84
N TYR A 25 13.99 -18.60 -11.51
CA TYR A 25 14.43 -19.72 -10.69
C TYR A 25 13.44 -20.90 -10.76
N ALA A 26 12.14 -20.63 -10.60
CA ALA A 26 11.09 -21.65 -10.68
C ALA A 26 11.05 -22.32 -12.06
N VAL A 27 11.24 -21.57 -13.15
CA VAL A 27 11.29 -22.11 -14.52
C VAL A 27 12.49 -23.02 -14.72
N ARG A 28 13.70 -22.60 -14.28
CA ARG A 28 14.91 -23.43 -14.37
C ARG A 28 14.78 -24.73 -13.59
N GLU A 29 14.20 -24.65 -12.39
CA GLU A 29 13.97 -25.83 -11.56
C GLU A 29 12.96 -26.77 -12.24
N ALA A 30 11.86 -26.23 -12.78
CA ALA A 30 10.88 -27.03 -13.53
C ALA A 30 11.49 -27.69 -14.78
N ALA A 31 12.31 -26.98 -15.56
CA ALA A 31 13.01 -27.52 -16.73
C ALA A 31 13.95 -28.67 -16.34
N THR A 32 14.75 -28.47 -15.29
CA THR A 32 15.66 -29.52 -14.76
C THR A 32 14.88 -30.78 -14.35
N ARG A 33 13.65 -30.63 -13.85
CA ARG A 33 12.78 -31.76 -13.47
C ARG A 33 12.07 -32.40 -14.64
N ALA A 34 11.67 -31.62 -15.64
CA ALA A 34 11.10 -32.15 -16.87
C ALA A 34 12.09 -33.10 -17.57
N GLU A 35 13.40 -32.84 -17.49
CA GLU A 35 14.43 -33.76 -17.98
C GLU A 35 14.46 -35.10 -17.20
N ALA A 36 14.22 -35.07 -15.89
CA ALA A 36 14.30 -36.23 -15.01
C ALA A 36 13.00 -37.07 -14.95
N GLU A 37 11.84 -36.41 -14.96
CA GLU A 37 10.51 -37.01 -14.76
C GLU A 37 9.66 -37.02 -16.05
N GLY A 38 10.15 -36.39 -17.12
CA GLY A 38 9.51 -36.33 -18.43
C GLY A 38 8.52 -35.17 -18.61
N ALA A 39 7.99 -34.60 -17.52
CA ALA A 39 7.16 -33.41 -17.56
C ALA A 39 7.17 -32.66 -16.21
N ALA A 40 7.04 -31.33 -16.26
CA ALA A 40 6.90 -30.47 -15.08
C ALA A 40 5.78 -29.45 -15.27
N THR A 41 5.22 -28.95 -14.18
CA THR A 41 4.20 -27.90 -14.21
C THR A 41 4.47 -26.86 -13.14
N VAL A 42 4.38 -25.58 -13.52
CA VAL A 42 4.51 -24.45 -12.60
C VAL A 42 3.20 -23.67 -12.59
N HIS A 43 2.58 -23.58 -11.42
CA HIS A 43 1.38 -22.79 -11.20
C HIS A 43 1.76 -21.49 -10.51
N PHE A 44 1.47 -20.37 -11.17
CA PHE A 44 1.59 -19.02 -10.62
C PHE A 44 0.25 -18.61 -10.04
N ALA A 45 0.15 -18.54 -8.71
CA ALA A 45 -1.11 -18.24 -8.03
C ALA A 45 -1.05 -16.87 -7.34
N TYR A 46 -2.01 -16.00 -7.64
CA TYR A 46 -2.18 -14.72 -6.96
C TYR A 46 -3.36 -14.81 -5.97
N PRO A 47 -3.12 -14.86 -4.65
CA PRO A 47 -4.18 -14.76 -3.66
C PRO A 47 -4.58 -13.29 -3.49
N VAL A 48 -5.84 -12.97 -3.78
CA VAL A 48 -6.33 -11.59 -3.76
C VAL A 48 -6.47 -11.09 -2.32
N THR A 49 -5.99 -9.87 -2.08
CA THR A 49 -6.08 -9.18 -0.81
C THR A 49 -7.44 -8.51 -0.67
N GLY A 50 -8.37 -9.18 0.02
CA GLY A 50 -9.70 -8.65 0.31
C GLY A 50 -10.77 -9.00 -0.74
N ARG A 51 -12.01 -8.58 -0.46
CA ARG A 51 -13.18 -8.95 -1.28
C ARG A 51 -13.26 -8.05 -2.52
N VAL A 52 -13.06 -8.64 -3.68
CA VAL A 52 -13.21 -7.92 -4.95
C VAL A 52 -14.69 -7.90 -5.32
N ALA A 53 -15.30 -6.72 -5.25
CA ALA A 53 -16.73 -6.56 -5.52
C ALA A 53 -17.07 -6.65 -7.02
N ASP A 54 -16.15 -6.25 -7.90
CA ASP A 54 -16.36 -6.11 -9.35
C ASP A 54 -15.12 -6.54 -10.17
N GLN A 55 -15.30 -6.85 -11.46
CA GLN A 55 -14.23 -7.36 -12.34
C GLN A 55 -13.01 -6.44 -12.45
N ALA A 56 -13.18 -5.13 -12.23
CA ALA A 56 -12.11 -4.14 -12.25
C ALA A 56 -11.02 -4.41 -11.19
N GLY A 57 -11.40 -4.90 -10.00
CA GLY A 57 -10.44 -5.23 -8.95
C GLY A 57 -9.60 -6.49 -9.24
N LEU A 58 -9.88 -7.19 -10.33
CA LEU A 58 -9.10 -8.34 -10.80
C LEU A 58 -8.16 -7.98 -11.96
N GLU A 59 -8.22 -6.76 -12.50
CA GLU A 59 -7.40 -6.36 -13.65
C GLU A 59 -5.91 -6.33 -13.32
N GLU A 60 -5.54 -5.75 -12.18
CA GLU A 60 -4.15 -5.65 -11.74
C GLU A 60 -3.53 -7.03 -11.40
N PRO A 61 -4.19 -7.91 -10.61
CA PRO A 61 -3.74 -9.29 -10.41
C PRO A 61 -3.56 -10.05 -11.73
N ARG A 62 -4.50 -9.92 -12.67
CA ARG A 62 -4.42 -10.58 -13.98
C ARG A 62 -3.28 -10.05 -14.82
N ALA A 63 -3.10 -8.73 -14.88
CA ALA A 63 -2.01 -8.11 -15.63
C ALA A 63 -0.63 -8.53 -15.07
N LEU A 64 -0.51 -8.71 -13.76
CA LEU A 64 0.72 -9.23 -13.16
C LEU A 64 0.95 -10.69 -13.53
N LEU A 65 -0.07 -11.54 -13.46
CA LEU A 65 0.02 -12.95 -13.86
C LEU A 65 0.35 -13.11 -15.35
N GLU A 66 -0.25 -12.32 -16.24
CA GLU A 66 0.08 -12.29 -17.67
C GLU A 66 1.55 -11.94 -17.88
N ARG A 67 2.07 -10.94 -17.16
CA ARG A 67 3.48 -10.55 -17.23
C ARG A 67 4.41 -11.66 -16.74
N VAL A 68 4.05 -12.33 -15.65
CA VAL A 68 4.79 -13.48 -15.11
C VAL A 68 4.81 -14.63 -16.10
N GLU A 69 3.69 -14.92 -16.75
CA GLU A 69 3.59 -15.98 -17.75
C GLU A 69 4.45 -15.68 -18.99
N VAL A 70 4.50 -14.41 -19.43
CA VAL A 70 5.41 -13.97 -20.49
C VAL A 70 6.87 -14.16 -20.07
N TRP A 71 7.25 -13.76 -18.85
CA TRP A 71 8.60 -13.99 -18.33
C TRP A 71 8.97 -15.47 -18.25
N ALA A 72 8.03 -16.32 -17.84
CA ALA A 72 8.26 -17.74 -17.71
C ALA A 72 8.53 -18.41 -19.07
N ARG A 73 7.78 -18.01 -20.10
CA ARG A 73 8.02 -18.47 -21.48
C ARG A 73 9.34 -17.95 -22.05
N ASP A 74 9.66 -16.68 -21.81
CA ASP A 74 10.91 -16.06 -22.25
C ASP A 74 12.14 -16.76 -21.65
N ASP A 75 12.07 -17.14 -20.37
CA ASP A 75 13.16 -17.86 -19.68
C ASP A 75 13.32 -19.31 -20.13
N LEU A 76 12.24 -19.95 -20.59
CA LEU A 76 12.30 -21.33 -21.08
C LEU A 76 12.97 -21.40 -22.46
N GLY A 77 12.88 -20.33 -23.26
CA GLY A 77 13.49 -20.23 -24.59
C GLY A 77 12.83 -21.11 -25.66
N ASP A 78 13.39 -21.08 -26.88
CA ASP A 78 12.91 -21.85 -28.06
C ASP A 78 13.51 -23.28 -28.15
N GLU A 79 14.12 -23.79 -27.07
CA GLU A 79 14.76 -25.12 -27.08
C GLU A 79 13.73 -26.26 -27.03
N ALA A 80 14.10 -27.45 -27.52
CA ALA A 80 13.23 -28.61 -27.64
C ALA A 80 12.67 -29.13 -26.29
N ASP A 81 13.20 -28.65 -25.16
CA ASP A 81 12.73 -28.91 -23.80
C ASP A 81 11.48 -28.08 -23.41
N ALA A 82 11.10 -27.10 -24.23
CA ALA A 82 9.93 -26.25 -24.01
C ALA A 82 8.58 -27.02 -24.08
N SER A 83 8.55 -28.23 -24.65
CA SER A 83 7.32 -29.03 -24.76
C SER A 83 6.94 -29.77 -23.46
N ASN A 84 7.85 -29.85 -22.48
CA ASN A 84 7.67 -30.69 -21.30
C ASN A 84 7.42 -29.88 -20.01
N VAL A 85 7.44 -28.54 -20.08
CA VAL A 85 7.12 -27.65 -18.96
C VAL A 85 5.83 -26.89 -19.26
N ALA A 86 4.80 -27.11 -18.45
CA ALA A 86 3.53 -26.38 -18.54
C ALA A 86 3.46 -25.25 -17.50
N PHE A 87 2.85 -24.13 -17.90
CA PHE A 87 2.59 -22.99 -17.02
C PHE A 87 1.09 -22.78 -16.86
N GLU A 88 0.63 -22.60 -15.63
CA GLU A 88 -0.74 -22.23 -15.33
C GLU A 88 -0.76 -20.99 -14.43
N THR A 89 -1.74 -20.11 -14.65
CA THR A 89 -1.94 -18.92 -13.81
C THR A 89 -3.33 -18.98 -13.17
N ALA A 90 -3.42 -18.60 -11.90
CA ALA A 90 -4.69 -18.59 -11.18
C ALA A 90 -4.80 -17.41 -10.23
N VAL A 91 -5.96 -16.76 -10.25
CA VAL A 91 -6.35 -15.81 -9.20
C VAL A 91 -7.19 -16.56 -8.17
N ARG A 92 -6.90 -16.38 -6.88
CA ARG A 92 -7.55 -17.10 -5.77
C ARG A 92 -8.10 -16.14 -4.71
N ALA A 93 -9.11 -16.61 -3.97
CA ALA A 93 -9.79 -15.88 -2.90
C ALA A 93 -10.44 -14.54 -3.32
N ALA A 94 -10.89 -14.38 -4.57
CA ALA A 94 -11.59 -13.17 -5.01
C ALA A 94 -12.87 -12.86 -4.21
N ASP A 95 -13.53 -13.91 -3.69
CA ASP A 95 -14.78 -13.82 -2.93
C ASP A 95 -14.58 -13.86 -1.40
N GLU A 96 -13.34 -14.02 -0.93
CA GLU A 96 -13.01 -14.19 0.49
C GLU A 96 -12.14 -13.04 1.01
N TYR A 97 -12.20 -12.79 2.32
CA TYR A 97 -11.40 -11.76 2.96
C TYR A 97 -10.21 -12.40 3.68
N LEU A 98 -9.01 -12.28 3.11
CA LEU A 98 -7.77 -12.82 3.70
C LEU A 98 -7.12 -11.77 4.62
N PHE A 99 -7.15 -12.01 5.94
CA PHE A 99 -6.63 -11.06 6.94
C PHE A 99 -5.41 -11.58 7.70
N SER A 100 -5.22 -12.90 7.75
CA SER A 100 -4.12 -13.52 8.50
C SER A 100 -3.23 -14.40 7.61
N PRO A 101 -1.95 -14.61 7.96
CA PRO A 101 -1.06 -15.53 7.24
C PRO A 101 -1.63 -16.95 7.10
N ALA A 102 -2.40 -17.41 8.09
CA ALA A 102 -3.08 -18.69 8.05
C ALA A 102 -4.16 -18.74 6.96
N ASP A 103 -4.83 -17.61 6.66
CA ASP A 103 -5.80 -17.54 5.59
C ASP A 103 -5.14 -17.66 4.22
N TYR A 104 -4.02 -16.97 4.01
CA TYR A 104 -3.22 -17.08 2.78
C TYR A 104 -2.66 -18.50 2.61
N ALA A 105 -2.09 -19.07 3.66
CA ALA A 105 -1.56 -20.44 3.64
C ALA A 105 -2.67 -21.45 3.31
N ARG A 106 -3.85 -21.31 3.93
CA ARG A 106 -5.02 -22.15 3.66
C ARG A 106 -5.46 -22.05 2.19
N THR A 107 -5.63 -20.84 1.65
CA THR A 107 -6.02 -20.66 0.25
C THR A 107 -4.99 -21.25 -0.72
N LEU A 108 -3.70 -21.04 -0.46
CA LEU A 108 -2.63 -21.60 -1.28
C LEU A 108 -2.58 -23.14 -1.17
N ASN A 109 -2.82 -23.68 0.02
CA ASN A 109 -2.86 -25.13 0.26
C ASN A 109 -4.09 -25.77 -0.40
N GLU A 110 -5.27 -25.17 -0.28
CA GLU A 110 -6.49 -25.62 -0.97
C GLU A 110 -6.24 -25.68 -2.48
N TYR A 111 -5.62 -24.65 -3.05
CA TYR A 111 -5.25 -24.65 -4.46
C TYR A 111 -4.20 -25.71 -4.81
N ALA A 112 -3.18 -25.89 -3.97
CA ALA A 112 -2.18 -26.92 -4.15
C ALA A 112 -2.82 -28.32 -4.15
N GLU A 113 -3.74 -28.60 -3.23
CA GLU A 113 -4.48 -29.86 -3.16
C GLU A 113 -5.37 -30.08 -4.38
N GLU A 114 -6.12 -29.05 -4.82
CA GLU A 114 -6.94 -29.09 -6.03
C GLU A 114 -6.15 -29.46 -7.28
N GLN A 115 -4.93 -28.92 -7.40
CA GLN A 115 -4.05 -29.11 -8.55
C GLN A 115 -2.99 -30.20 -8.32
N GLY A 116 -3.02 -30.92 -7.20
CA GLY A 116 -2.05 -31.94 -6.84
C GLY A 116 -0.60 -31.42 -6.83
N LEU A 117 -0.37 -30.22 -6.32
CA LEU A 117 0.95 -29.61 -6.13
C LEU A 117 1.44 -29.91 -4.70
N ASP A 118 2.71 -30.19 -4.57
CA ASP A 118 3.33 -30.64 -3.32
C ASP A 118 4.62 -29.89 -2.97
N ARG A 119 5.04 -28.96 -3.84
CA ARG A 119 6.17 -28.04 -3.62
C ARG A 119 5.75 -26.59 -3.84
N VAL A 120 6.20 -25.71 -2.95
CA VAL A 120 5.98 -24.26 -3.03
C VAL A 120 7.32 -23.55 -3.10
N ILE A 121 7.54 -22.74 -4.13
CA ILE A 121 8.68 -21.82 -4.21
C ILE A 121 8.20 -20.42 -3.83
N ILE A 122 8.72 -19.87 -2.74
CA ILE A 122 8.37 -18.56 -2.22
C ILE A 122 9.44 -17.55 -2.59
N ASP A 123 9.00 -16.37 -3.02
CA ASP A 123 9.87 -15.23 -3.24
C ASP A 123 10.26 -14.61 -1.88
N PRO A 124 11.56 -14.40 -1.59
CA PRO A 124 12.04 -13.84 -0.31
C PRO A 124 11.41 -12.50 0.08
N GLU A 125 10.95 -11.70 -0.88
CA GLU A 125 10.30 -10.40 -0.63
C GLU A 125 8.77 -10.46 -0.87
N TYR A 126 8.20 -11.65 -0.97
CA TYR A 126 6.76 -11.84 -1.07
C TYR A 126 6.08 -11.39 0.22
N THR A 127 5.18 -10.41 0.09
CA THR A 127 4.35 -9.96 1.21
C THR A 127 2.87 -10.15 0.84
N PRO A 128 2.19 -11.16 1.42
CA PRO A 128 0.80 -11.45 1.08
C PRO A 128 -0.16 -10.35 1.56
N ALA A 129 0.18 -9.60 2.61
CA ALA A 129 -0.57 -8.46 3.09
C ALA A 129 0.31 -7.21 2.91
N GLY A 130 -0.04 -6.32 1.98
CA GLY A 130 0.71 -5.11 1.71
C GLY A 130 1.18 -4.42 3.00
N SER A 131 2.50 -4.35 3.19
CA SER A 131 3.22 -3.67 4.28
C SER A 131 2.84 -3.98 5.75
N ALA A 132 1.86 -4.86 6.03
CA ALA A 132 1.47 -5.20 7.39
C ALA A 132 2.46 -6.20 8.01
N PRO A 133 3.09 -5.89 9.17
CA PRO A 133 4.01 -6.82 9.80
C PRO A 133 3.28 -8.08 10.27
N MET A 134 3.64 -9.23 9.70
CA MET A 134 3.07 -10.53 10.05
C MET A 134 3.68 -11.06 11.34
N VAL A 135 2.84 -11.55 12.26
CA VAL A 135 3.28 -12.10 13.57
C VAL A 135 4.01 -13.43 13.40
N GLN A 136 3.67 -14.21 12.37
CA GLN A 136 4.37 -15.43 11.98
C GLN A 136 4.62 -15.45 10.45
N PRO A 137 5.78 -15.95 10.00
CA PRO A 137 6.10 -16.07 8.58
C PRO A 137 5.16 -17.06 7.87
N LEU A 138 4.72 -16.74 6.65
CA LEU A 138 3.80 -17.55 5.84
C LEU A 138 4.34 -18.96 5.58
N GLU A 139 5.66 -19.06 5.42
CA GLU A 139 6.43 -20.28 5.16
C GLU A 139 6.11 -21.34 6.21
N TYR A 140 6.04 -20.93 7.48
CA TYR A 140 5.83 -21.83 8.60
C TYR A 140 4.41 -22.42 8.63
N GLU A 141 3.40 -21.69 8.15
CA GLU A 141 2.03 -22.22 8.04
C GLU A 141 1.86 -23.15 6.84
N LEU A 142 2.57 -22.90 5.73
CA LEU A 142 2.59 -23.78 4.57
C LEU A 142 3.32 -25.10 4.84
N GLU A 143 4.41 -25.09 5.60
CA GLU A 143 5.10 -26.33 6.02
C GLU A 143 4.20 -27.22 6.90
N ARG A 144 3.36 -26.60 7.74
CA ARG A 144 2.40 -27.33 8.59
C ARG A 144 1.28 -28.00 7.80
N SER A 145 0.95 -27.49 6.62
CA SER A 145 -0.08 -28.08 5.74
C SER A 145 0.44 -29.25 4.91
N GLY A 146 1.74 -29.58 5.02
CA GLY A 146 2.35 -30.74 4.36
C GLY A 146 3.01 -30.44 3.01
N LEU A 147 3.08 -29.15 2.62
CA LEU A 147 3.79 -28.71 1.43
C LEU A 147 5.30 -28.60 1.70
N THR A 148 6.11 -28.98 0.71
CA THR A 148 7.56 -28.73 0.76
C THR A 148 7.80 -27.28 0.36
N VAL A 149 8.11 -26.43 1.34
CA VAL A 149 8.35 -25.01 1.12
C VAL A 149 9.84 -24.77 0.86
N GLU A 150 10.14 -23.99 -0.17
CA GLU A 150 11.48 -23.57 -0.52
C GLU A 150 11.51 -22.08 -0.86
N GLU A 151 12.48 -21.37 -0.29
CA GLU A 151 12.70 -19.97 -0.62
C GLU A 151 13.64 -19.87 -1.83
N ALA A 152 13.27 -19.11 -2.85
CA ALA A 152 14.10 -18.96 -4.03
C ALA A 152 15.45 -18.29 -3.65
N PRO A 153 16.61 -18.88 -4.01
CA PRO A 153 17.93 -18.35 -3.66
C PRO A 153 18.32 -17.18 -4.57
N VAL A 154 17.46 -16.18 -4.66
CA VAL A 154 17.65 -15.01 -5.50
C VAL A 154 18.45 -13.97 -4.73
N GLU A 155 19.57 -13.53 -5.31
CA GLU A 155 20.31 -12.42 -4.74
C GLU A 155 19.39 -11.20 -4.73
N ARG A 156 19.10 -10.68 -3.52
CA ARG A 156 18.59 -9.32 -3.40
C ARG A 156 19.52 -8.45 -4.23
N PRO A 157 19.04 -7.66 -5.20
CA PRO A 157 19.87 -6.64 -5.79
C PRO A 157 20.29 -5.77 -4.63
N THR A 158 21.52 -5.98 -4.14
CA THR A 158 22.16 -5.07 -3.21
C THR A 158 22.36 -3.83 -4.04
N ARG A 159 21.33 -3.00 -4.08
CA ARG A 159 21.48 -1.59 -4.32
C ARG A 159 22.26 -1.14 -3.09
N ARG A 160 23.59 -1.39 -3.12
CA ARG A 160 24.55 -0.69 -2.29
C ARG A 160 24.10 0.74 -2.43
N ALA A 161 23.53 1.26 -1.35
CA ALA A 161 23.20 2.65 -1.28
C ALA A 161 24.50 3.33 -1.66
N ARG A 162 24.55 3.88 -2.88
CA ARG A 162 25.63 4.76 -3.28
C ARG A 162 25.45 5.94 -2.33
N LEU A 163 26.07 5.80 -1.15
CA LEU A 163 26.27 6.84 -0.18
C LEU A 163 26.86 7.98 -1.00
N VAL A 164 26.11 9.08 -1.04
CA VAL A 164 26.37 10.28 -1.84
C VAL A 164 25.92 10.18 -3.32
N ARG A 165 24.61 10.05 -3.53
CA ARG A 165 23.92 10.77 -4.63
C ARG A 165 23.31 12.03 -4.02
N GLY A 166 23.40 13.18 -4.71
CA GLY A 166 23.18 14.55 -4.21
C GLY A 166 21.83 14.93 -3.57
N GLY A 167 20.98 13.98 -3.17
CA GLY A 167 19.75 14.21 -2.39
C GLY A 167 19.86 13.95 -0.89
N GLY A 168 20.90 13.22 -0.43
CA GLY A 168 21.05 12.86 1.00
C GLY A 168 21.27 14.07 1.91
N LEU A 169 22.02 15.07 1.44
CA LEU A 169 22.27 16.29 2.21
C LEU A 169 20.99 17.12 2.39
N ALA A 170 20.15 17.21 1.36
CA ALA A 170 18.88 17.92 1.45
C ALA A 170 17.91 17.23 2.43
N LYS A 171 17.82 15.89 2.38
CA LYS A 171 17.03 15.11 3.35
C LYS A 171 17.54 15.30 4.78
N PHE A 172 18.86 15.18 4.97
CA PHE A 172 19.50 15.40 6.27
C PHE A 172 19.22 16.81 6.80
N ALA A 173 19.46 17.84 6.00
CA ALA A 173 19.22 19.24 6.38
C ALA A 173 17.75 19.51 6.73
N SER A 174 16.83 18.83 6.05
CA SER A 174 15.39 18.98 6.29
C SER A 174 14.95 18.35 7.61
N VAL A 175 15.38 17.11 7.88
CA VAL A 175 15.11 16.45 9.16
C VAL A 175 15.80 17.21 10.30
N PHE A 176 17.06 17.61 10.10
CA PHE A 176 17.79 18.43 11.07
C PHE A 176 17.03 19.72 11.39
N GLY A 177 16.64 20.49 10.37
CA GLY A 177 15.92 21.74 10.54
C GLY A 177 14.57 21.54 11.23
N ALA A 178 13.79 20.54 10.81
CA ALA A 178 12.50 20.23 11.43
C ALA A 178 12.65 19.81 12.89
N SER A 179 13.56 18.87 13.20
CA SER A 179 13.82 18.42 14.57
C SER A 179 14.38 19.52 15.45
N TYR A 180 15.25 20.39 14.91
CA TYR A 180 15.81 21.51 15.66
C TYR A 180 14.75 22.58 15.97
N LEU A 181 13.94 22.95 14.99
CA LEU A 181 12.82 23.88 15.21
C LEU A 181 11.82 23.32 16.22
N PHE A 182 11.52 22.02 16.14
CA PHE A 182 10.67 21.34 17.11
C PHE A 182 11.27 21.35 18.52
N TYR A 183 12.56 21.06 18.65
CA TYR A 183 13.26 21.15 19.93
C TYR A 183 13.17 22.55 20.54
N LEU A 184 13.45 23.58 19.75
CA LEU A 184 13.37 24.98 20.21
C LEU A 184 11.94 25.41 20.53
N ALA A 185 10.94 24.92 19.80
CA ALA A 185 9.54 25.22 20.07
C ALA A 185 9.10 24.72 21.46
N ILE A 186 9.67 23.60 21.93
CA ILE A 186 9.38 23.03 23.26
C ILE A 186 10.32 23.61 24.33
N GLY A 187 11.62 23.67 24.06
CA GLY A 187 12.66 24.08 25.01
C GLY A 187 12.74 25.59 25.23
N GLY A 188 12.19 26.39 24.32
CA GLY A 188 12.26 27.85 24.34
C GLY A 188 13.49 28.42 23.63
N PHE A 189 13.51 29.75 23.48
CA PHE A 189 14.51 30.49 22.69
C PHE A 189 15.51 31.29 23.54
N ALA A 190 15.61 30.99 24.85
CA ALA A 190 16.16 31.93 25.83
C ALA A 190 17.63 31.67 26.25
N GLY A 191 18.25 30.54 25.88
CA GLY A 191 19.60 30.18 26.34
C GLY A 191 20.53 29.64 25.26
N THR A 192 21.82 30.02 25.33
CA THR A 192 22.89 29.43 24.49
C THR A 192 22.99 27.91 24.67
N PHE A 193 22.67 27.41 25.87
CA PHE A 193 22.63 25.98 26.16
C PHE A 193 21.57 25.26 25.30
N ASP A 194 20.36 25.82 25.20
CA ASP A 194 19.23 25.22 24.47
C ASP A 194 19.50 25.13 22.97
N PHE A 195 20.18 26.13 22.40
CA PHE A 195 20.61 26.09 21.01
C PHE A 195 21.64 24.97 20.75
N VAL A 196 22.61 24.79 21.65
CA VAL A 196 23.67 23.78 21.49
C VAL A 196 23.11 22.37 21.69
N THR A 197 22.33 22.14 22.75
CA THR A 197 21.70 20.83 23.00
C THR A 197 20.70 20.49 21.90
N GLY A 198 19.91 21.46 21.46
CA GLY A 198 18.98 21.28 20.34
C GLY A 198 19.69 20.92 19.04
N ALA A 199 20.78 21.62 18.70
CA ALA A 199 21.54 21.33 17.48
C ALA A 199 22.17 19.94 17.55
N PHE A 200 22.72 19.55 18.70
CA PHE A 200 23.29 18.22 18.88
C PHE A 200 22.22 17.13 18.76
N SER A 201 21.09 17.27 19.47
CA SER A 201 19.98 16.31 19.40
C SER A 201 19.42 16.21 17.99
N ALA A 202 19.17 17.33 17.31
CA ALA A 202 18.68 17.34 15.94
C ALA A 202 19.66 16.71 14.95
N ALA A 203 20.98 16.88 15.14
CA ALA A 203 22.00 16.24 14.32
C ALA A 203 21.98 14.72 14.48
N VAL A 204 21.86 14.22 15.72
CA VAL A 204 21.74 12.79 16.00
C VAL A 204 20.44 12.23 15.38
N THR A 205 19.31 12.90 15.59
CA THR A 205 18.02 12.51 14.99
C THR A 205 18.12 12.47 13.46
N ALA A 206 18.68 13.51 12.82
CA ALA A 206 18.84 13.54 11.37
C ALA A 206 19.79 12.46 10.85
N ALA A 207 20.88 12.15 11.56
CA ALA A 207 21.81 11.10 11.18
C ALA A 207 21.14 9.71 11.16
N LEU A 208 20.24 9.44 12.12
CA LEU A 208 19.55 8.16 12.24
C LEU A 208 18.32 8.05 11.34
N LEU A 209 17.53 9.12 11.22
CA LEU A 209 16.19 9.07 10.62
C LEU A 209 16.09 9.67 9.22
N SER A 210 17.08 10.42 8.73
CA SER A 210 16.99 11.06 7.40
C SER A 210 16.86 10.09 6.22
N GLN A 211 17.28 8.83 6.40
CA GLN A 211 17.12 7.79 5.38
C GLN A 211 15.76 7.09 5.42
N ILE A 212 15.06 7.16 6.55
CA ILE A 212 13.80 6.44 6.80
C ILE A 212 12.60 7.39 6.68
N SER A 213 12.74 8.62 7.18
CA SER A 213 11.62 9.55 7.38
C SER A 213 11.20 10.30 6.12
N LEU A 214 12.03 10.35 5.07
CA LEU A 214 11.75 11.10 3.85
C LEU A 214 12.04 10.23 2.62
N SER A 215 10.99 9.68 2.01
CA SER A 215 11.06 8.98 0.73
C SER A 215 11.62 9.91 -0.36
N ASP A 216 11.18 11.18 -0.38
CA ASP A 216 11.65 12.22 -1.29
C ASP A 216 12.27 13.42 -0.56
N ALA A 217 13.27 14.04 -1.19
CA ALA A 217 13.81 15.31 -0.69
C ALA A 217 12.78 16.42 -0.90
N PRO A 218 12.67 17.41 0.02
CA PRO A 218 11.71 18.49 -0.15
C PRO A 218 12.02 19.29 -1.42
N ASP A 219 11.00 19.41 -2.25
CA ASP A 219 11.05 20.20 -3.49
C ASP A 219 11.03 21.70 -3.17
N THR A 220 11.48 22.52 -4.11
CA THR A 220 11.39 23.99 -4.12
C THR A 220 10.00 24.55 -3.81
N ARG A 221 8.93 23.75 -3.99
CA ARG A 221 7.54 24.13 -3.67
C ARG A 221 7.17 23.94 -2.19
N THR A 222 8.01 23.30 -1.39
CA THR A 222 7.74 22.99 0.04
C THR A 222 7.46 24.23 0.90
N PRO A 223 8.22 25.34 0.80
CA PRO A 223 7.93 26.55 1.58
C PRO A 223 6.57 27.18 1.23
N VAL A 224 6.19 27.13 -0.05
CA VAL A 224 4.90 27.63 -0.51
C VAL A 224 3.76 26.76 0.04
N ARG A 225 3.92 25.43 0.04
CA ARG A 225 2.96 24.50 0.66
C ARG A 225 2.82 24.79 2.15
N LEU A 226 3.92 25.02 2.87
CA LEU A 226 3.89 25.35 4.29
C LEU A 226 3.13 26.66 4.55
N LEU A 227 3.35 27.69 3.74
CA LEU A 227 2.62 28.95 3.86
C LEU A 227 1.11 28.78 3.59
N ARG A 228 0.74 27.97 2.59
CA ARG A 228 -0.67 27.64 2.33
C ARG A 228 -1.26 26.80 3.45
N PHE A 229 -0.47 25.93 4.07
CA PHE A 229 -0.88 25.16 5.24
C PHE A 229 -1.24 26.06 6.42
N LEU A 230 -0.58 27.21 6.60
CA LEU A 230 -0.96 28.21 7.62
C LEU A 230 -2.33 28.84 7.38
N VAL A 231 -2.82 28.87 6.13
CA VAL A 231 -4.20 29.31 5.80
C VAL A 231 -5.18 28.15 5.93
N TYR A 232 -4.76 26.95 5.58
CA TYR A 232 -5.53 25.72 5.72
C TYR A 232 -5.85 25.37 7.18
N ALA A 233 -4.87 25.47 8.07
CA ALA A 233 -5.01 25.10 9.48
C ALA A 233 -6.19 25.80 10.20
N PRO A 234 -6.36 27.14 10.14
CA PRO A 234 -7.52 27.79 10.76
C PRO A 234 -8.84 27.43 10.07
N PHE A 235 -8.84 27.20 8.75
CA PHE A 235 -10.02 26.70 8.04
C PHE A 235 -10.43 25.31 8.54
N LEU A 236 -9.47 24.37 8.64
CA LEU A 236 -9.74 23.03 9.15
C LEU A 236 -10.23 23.07 10.60
N LEU A 237 -9.61 23.91 11.45
CA LEU A 237 -10.03 24.06 12.84
C LEU A 237 -11.47 24.57 12.96
N TRP A 238 -11.88 25.46 12.05
CA TRP A 238 -13.26 25.93 11.95
C TRP A 238 -14.23 24.82 11.54
N GLU A 239 -13.89 24.04 10.52
CA GLU A 239 -14.70 22.88 10.09
C GLU A 239 -14.85 21.85 11.22
N ILE A 240 -13.75 21.54 11.92
CA ILE A 240 -13.76 20.64 13.09
C ILE A 240 -14.66 21.20 14.19
N ALA A 241 -14.57 22.50 14.50
CA ALA A 241 -15.41 23.12 15.53
C ALA A 241 -16.90 23.05 15.17
N LYS A 242 -17.24 23.38 13.91
CA LYS A 242 -18.62 23.30 13.40
C LYS A 242 -19.18 21.88 13.49
N ALA A 243 -18.42 20.90 13.03
CA ALA A 243 -18.81 19.50 13.06
C ALA A 243 -18.93 18.95 14.49
N ASN A 244 -18.09 19.39 15.43
CA ASN A 244 -18.25 19.07 16.86
C ASN A 244 -19.59 19.57 17.43
N VAL A 245 -20.01 20.78 17.06
CA VAL A 245 -21.30 21.33 17.51
C VAL A 245 -22.46 20.50 16.96
N THR A 246 -22.42 20.17 15.67
CA THR A 246 -23.43 19.30 15.03
C THR A 246 -23.49 17.93 15.69
N MET A 247 -22.33 17.32 15.96
CA MET A 247 -22.25 16.03 16.63
C MET A 247 -22.74 16.08 18.08
N ALA A 248 -22.42 17.14 18.82
CA ALA A 248 -22.95 17.35 20.17
C ALA A 248 -24.49 17.43 20.15
N TYR A 249 -25.07 18.12 19.16
CA TYR A 249 -26.51 18.15 18.98
C TYR A 249 -27.09 16.75 18.72
N VAL A 250 -26.50 15.98 17.79
CA VAL A 250 -26.96 14.62 17.45
C VAL A 250 -26.93 13.69 18.66
N VAL A 251 -25.86 13.73 19.46
CA VAL A 251 -25.71 12.90 20.66
C VAL A 251 -26.68 13.30 21.79
N LEU A 252 -26.95 14.59 21.95
CA LEU A 252 -27.88 15.09 22.98
C LEU A 252 -29.35 14.99 22.54
N HIS A 253 -29.63 14.80 21.25
CA HIS A 253 -30.98 14.71 20.74
C HIS A 253 -31.64 13.39 21.21
N PRO A 254 -32.85 13.43 21.81
CA PRO A 254 -33.48 12.24 22.40
C PRO A 254 -33.82 11.16 21.37
N SER A 255 -34.02 11.54 20.10
CA SER A 255 -34.27 10.59 19.00
C SER A 255 -32.99 10.03 18.37
N LEU A 256 -31.81 10.55 18.76
CA LEU A 256 -30.49 10.17 18.26
C LEU A 256 -30.44 9.96 16.74
N PRO A 257 -30.60 11.02 15.93
CA PRO A 257 -30.78 10.92 14.48
C PRO A 257 -29.45 10.56 13.77
N ILE A 258 -29.09 9.28 13.83
CA ILE A 258 -27.95 8.71 13.11
C ILE A 258 -28.43 7.98 11.85
N ASP A 259 -27.61 8.04 10.80
CA ASP A 259 -27.83 7.39 9.51
C ASP A 259 -26.47 6.89 8.97
N PRO A 260 -25.92 5.84 9.60
CA PRO A 260 -24.57 5.38 9.31
C PRO A 260 -24.48 4.74 7.92
N LYS A 261 -23.49 5.16 7.13
CA LYS A 261 -23.28 4.65 5.77
C LYS A 261 -21.81 4.72 5.38
N ILE A 262 -21.35 3.77 4.56
CA ILE A 262 -20.04 3.83 3.90
C ILE A 262 -20.25 4.51 2.55
N GLU A 263 -19.54 5.61 2.34
CA GLU A 263 -19.50 6.35 1.08
C GLU A 263 -18.18 6.08 0.37
N ARG A 264 -18.26 5.83 -0.94
CA ARG A 264 -17.11 5.61 -1.81
C ARG A 264 -17.00 6.74 -2.81
N PHE A 265 -15.92 7.50 -2.81
CA PHE A 265 -15.73 8.53 -3.80
C PHE A 265 -14.28 8.60 -4.25
N GLU A 266 -14.07 8.87 -5.53
CA GLU A 266 -12.73 9.13 -6.04
C GLU A 266 -12.34 10.57 -5.70
N ALA A 267 -11.24 10.81 -5.00
CA ALA A 267 -10.73 12.15 -4.76
C ALA A 267 -9.79 12.57 -5.91
N ALA A 268 -9.89 13.80 -6.40
CA ALA A 268 -8.89 14.44 -7.26
C ALA A 268 -7.77 15.07 -6.43
N VAL A 269 -7.13 14.21 -5.63
CA VAL A 269 -5.82 14.47 -5.01
C VAL A 269 -4.89 13.33 -5.40
N TRP A 270 -3.64 13.67 -5.69
CA TRP A 270 -2.58 12.77 -6.14
C TRP A 270 -1.35 12.86 -5.25
N GLY A 271 -0.80 11.71 -4.88
CA GLY A 271 0.41 11.57 -4.08
C GLY A 271 0.14 11.41 -2.58
N ASP A 272 1.08 10.76 -1.90
CA ASP A 272 0.90 10.24 -0.54
C ASP A 272 0.56 11.32 0.48
N LEU A 273 1.27 12.47 0.45
CA LEU A 273 1.04 13.55 1.41
C LEU A 273 -0.35 14.23 1.25
N PRO A 274 -0.79 14.63 0.05
CA PRO A 274 -2.16 15.10 -0.18
C PRO A 274 -3.23 14.09 0.24
N VAL A 275 -3.08 12.83 -0.15
CA VAL A 275 -4.01 11.74 0.18
C VAL A 275 -4.12 11.57 1.70
N MET A 276 -2.97 11.45 2.38
CA MET A 276 -2.89 11.35 3.84
C MET A 276 -3.51 12.58 4.53
N THR A 277 -3.29 13.77 4.00
CA THR A 277 -3.84 15.00 4.58
C THR A 277 -5.35 15.02 4.46
N LEU A 278 -5.90 14.64 3.31
CA LEU A 278 -7.34 14.54 3.12
C LEU A 278 -7.97 13.48 4.04
N ALA A 279 -7.39 12.28 4.07
CA ALA A 279 -7.87 11.16 4.91
C ALA A 279 -7.94 11.58 6.39
N ASN A 280 -6.87 12.18 6.91
CA ASN A 280 -6.83 12.65 8.29
C ASN A 280 -7.79 13.80 8.56
N SER A 281 -8.01 14.69 7.59
CA SER A 281 -8.91 15.83 7.76
C SER A 281 -10.38 15.40 7.78
N ILE A 282 -10.73 14.38 6.98
CA ILE A 282 -12.04 13.71 7.04
C ILE A 282 -12.21 13.05 8.42
N THR A 283 -11.22 12.27 8.87
CA THR A 283 -11.31 11.58 10.18
C THR A 283 -11.36 12.54 11.37
N LEU A 284 -10.66 13.68 11.29
CA LEU A 284 -10.69 14.71 12.34
C LEU A 284 -12.00 15.48 12.40
N THR A 285 -12.81 15.44 11.32
CA THR A 285 -14.11 16.10 11.27
C THR A 285 -15.15 15.16 11.89
N PRO A 286 -15.72 15.50 13.07
CA PRO A 286 -16.63 14.61 13.78
C PRO A 286 -17.85 14.23 12.93
N GLY A 287 -18.19 12.93 12.94
CA GLY A 287 -19.27 12.37 12.13
C GLY A 287 -18.80 11.69 10.84
N THR A 288 -17.50 11.73 10.53
CA THR A 288 -16.86 10.96 9.46
C THR A 288 -15.62 10.21 9.93
N LEU A 289 -15.30 9.10 9.27
CA LEU A 289 -14.10 8.29 9.51
C LEU A 289 -13.61 7.70 8.18
N THR A 290 -12.37 7.97 7.79
CA THR A 290 -11.75 7.27 6.65
C THR A 290 -11.42 5.84 7.07
N VAL A 291 -12.01 4.86 6.40
CA VAL A 291 -11.83 3.42 6.65
C VAL A 291 -10.67 2.89 5.83
N ASP A 292 -10.65 3.23 4.55
CA ASP A 292 -9.65 2.77 3.60
C ASP A 292 -9.42 3.80 2.49
N VAL A 293 -8.23 3.75 1.89
CA VAL A 293 -7.88 4.53 0.70
C VAL A 293 -7.07 3.65 -0.24
N ILE A 294 -7.64 3.35 -1.41
CA ILE A 294 -6.99 2.58 -2.48
C ILE A 294 -6.75 3.55 -3.64
N ASP A 295 -5.48 3.87 -3.90
CA ASP A 295 -5.04 4.93 -4.82
C ASP A 295 -5.67 6.30 -4.53
N ARG A 296 -6.83 6.54 -5.14
CA ARG A 296 -7.62 7.78 -5.09
C ARG A 296 -9.05 7.53 -4.67
N GLU A 297 -9.45 6.29 -4.47
CA GLU A 297 -10.77 5.93 -3.99
C GLU A 297 -10.78 5.95 -2.46
N PHE A 298 -11.62 6.81 -1.88
CA PHE A 298 -11.78 6.94 -0.45
C PHE A 298 -13.02 6.19 0.01
N HIS A 299 -12.86 5.31 0.99
CA HIS A 299 -13.97 4.66 1.68
C HIS A 299 -14.16 5.34 3.03
N VAL A 300 -15.24 6.09 3.17
CA VAL A 300 -15.51 6.91 4.36
C VAL A 300 -16.79 6.46 5.01
N HIS A 301 -16.72 6.13 6.30
CA HIS A 301 -17.89 5.92 7.13
C HIS A 301 -18.43 7.28 7.61
N SER A 302 -19.66 7.59 7.25
CA SER A 302 -20.41 8.75 7.76
C SER A 302 -21.42 8.30 8.79
N LEU A 303 -21.57 9.04 9.90
CA LEU A 303 -22.54 8.74 10.97
C LEU A 303 -23.92 9.36 10.73
N THR A 304 -23.97 10.48 10.01
CA THR A 304 -25.21 11.22 9.76
C THR A 304 -25.33 11.62 8.30
N ARG A 305 -26.57 11.84 7.85
CA ARG A 305 -26.85 12.35 6.50
C ARG A 305 -26.16 13.69 6.22
N SER A 306 -26.16 14.61 7.18
CA SER A 306 -25.50 15.91 7.00
C SER A 306 -23.98 15.76 6.87
N SER A 307 -23.34 14.89 7.67
CA SER A 307 -21.91 14.61 7.55
C SER A 307 -21.54 14.02 6.19
N ARG A 308 -22.43 13.21 5.62
CA ARG A 308 -22.28 12.67 4.26
C ARG A 308 -22.42 13.75 3.19
N GLU A 309 -23.42 14.61 3.28
CA GLU A 309 -23.62 15.71 2.34
C GLU A 309 -22.43 16.69 2.38
N ASP A 310 -21.94 17.04 3.56
CA ASP A 310 -20.75 17.90 3.73
C ASP A 310 -19.47 17.28 3.13
N LEU A 311 -19.30 15.95 3.28
CA LEU A 311 -18.20 15.21 2.68
C LEU A 311 -18.23 15.29 1.15
N LEU A 312 -19.40 15.02 0.55
CA LEU A 312 -19.58 14.99 -0.91
C LEU A 312 -19.56 16.39 -1.53
N ALA A 313 -19.91 17.43 -0.77
CA ALA A 313 -19.74 18.82 -1.18
C ALA A 313 -18.25 19.20 -1.35
N GLY A 314 -17.30 18.39 -0.88
CA GLY A 314 -15.88 18.47 -1.25
C GLY A 314 -15.11 19.66 -0.68
N ALA A 315 -15.58 20.29 0.40
CA ALA A 315 -14.92 21.46 0.99
C ALA A 315 -13.50 21.14 1.49
N LEU A 316 -13.33 20.01 2.19
CA LEU A 316 -12.04 19.52 2.67
C LEU A 316 -11.11 19.17 1.50
N GLU A 317 -11.65 18.50 0.48
CA GLU A 317 -10.88 18.15 -0.72
C GLU A 317 -10.35 19.40 -1.44
N ARG A 318 -11.19 20.41 -1.67
CA ARG A 318 -10.76 21.70 -2.25
C ARG A 318 -9.67 22.38 -1.42
N ALA A 319 -9.79 22.32 -0.09
CA ALA A 319 -8.83 22.92 0.81
C ALA A 319 -7.47 22.20 0.78
N VAL A 320 -7.46 20.87 0.68
CA VAL A 320 -6.22 20.08 0.49
C VAL A 320 -5.61 20.37 -0.88
N ARG A 321 -6.40 20.42 -1.95
CA ARG A 321 -5.93 20.80 -3.30
C ARG A 321 -5.27 22.18 -3.30
N PHE A 322 -5.85 23.15 -2.58
CA PHE A 322 -5.25 24.48 -2.41
C PHE A 322 -3.84 24.39 -1.83
N VAL A 323 -3.64 23.63 -0.74
CA VAL A 323 -2.34 23.48 -0.08
C VAL A 323 -1.30 22.92 -1.05
N TYR A 324 -1.61 21.80 -1.70
CA TYR A 324 -0.61 21.02 -2.42
C TYR A 324 -0.42 21.43 -3.89
N TYR A 325 -1.50 21.84 -4.57
CA TYR A 325 -1.50 22.15 -6.01
C TYR A 325 -1.72 23.64 -6.28
N GLY A 326 -2.38 24.37 -5.39
CA GLY A 326 -2.60 25.82 -5.50
C GLY A 326 -4.03 26.19 -5.81
N ARG A 327 -4.25 27.49 -6.06
CA ARG A 327 -5.60 28.07 -6.23
C ARG A 327 -6.33 27.49 -7.43
N ASP A 328 -5.62 27.26 -8.54
CA ASP A 328 -6.24 26.77 -9.78
C ASP A 328 -6.86 25.38 -9.60
N ALA A 329 -6.28 24.55 -8.72
CA ALA A 329 -6.79 23.22 -8.42
C ALA A 329 -8.07 23.24 -7.55
N MET A 330 -8.46 24.38 -6.99
CA MET A 330 -9.73 24.50 -6.25
C MET A 330 -10.96 24.46 -7.17
N ALA A 331 -10.79 24.76 -8.45
CA ALA A 331 -11.86 24.80 -9.44
C ALA A 331 -12.29 23.41 -9.94
N ILE A 332 -11.53 22.36 -9.59
CA ILE A 332 -11.89 20.99 -9.92
C ILE A 332 -13.20 20.64 -9.20
N ALA A 333 -14.13 20.01 -9.93
CA ALA A 333 -15.44 19.59 -9.44
C ALA A 333 -15.36 18.78 -8.14
N SER A 334 -16.38 18.95 -7.31
CA SER A 334 -16.60 18.21 -6.07
C SER A 334 -16.88 16.73 -6.34
N PRO A 335 -16.79 15.85 -5.32
CA PRO A 335 -17.22 14.47 -5.44
C PRO A 335 -18.68 14.32 -5.88
N GLU A 336 -19.57 15.16 -5.40
CA GLU A 336 -20.99 15.15 -5.78
C GLU A 336 -21.19 15.51 -7.26
N GLU A 337 -20.59 16.61 -7.72
CA GLU A 337 -20.68 17.05 -9.12
C GLU A 337 -20.11 15.99 -10.08
N ARG A 338 -18.98 15.38 -9.74
CA ARG A 338 -18.37 14.33 -10.57
C ARG A 338 -19.19 13.04 -10.60
N ARG A 339 -19.93 12.72 -9.53
CA ARG A 339 -20.86 11.58 -9.55
C ARG A 339 -22.04 11.86 -10.49
N ALA A 340 -22.59 13.07 -10.45
CA ALA A 340 -23.71 13.45 -11.32
C ALA A 340 -23.33 13.42 -12.81
N GLU A 341 -22.11 13.82 -13.16
CA GLU A 341 -21.61 13.76 -14.54
C GLU A 341 -21.54 12.32 -15.09
N VAL A 342 -21.24 11.33 -14.26
CA VAL A 342 -21.16 9.91 -14.65
C VAL A 342 -22.54 9.27 -14.78
N ASP A 343 -23.53 9.72 -14.00
CA ASP A 343 -24.90 9.20 -14.06
C ASP A 343 -25.71 9.75 -15.25
N ASP A 344 -25.25 10.85 -15.87
CA ASP A 344 -25.86 11.50 -17.04
C ASP A 344 -25.32 11.01 -18.40
N GLU A 345 -24.27 10.17 -18.42
CA GLU A 345 -23.66 9.57 -19.63
C GLU A 345 -24.19 8.15 -19.96
#